data_AF-D2KFJ9-F1
#
_entry.id   AF-D2KFJ9-F1
#
_cell.length_a   1.000
_cell.length_b   1.000
_cell.length_c   1.000
_cell.angle_alpha   90.00
_cell.angle_beta   90.00
_cell.angle_gamma   90.00
#
_symmetry.space_group_name_H-M   'P 1'
#
loop_
_entity.id
_entity.type
_entity.pdbx_description
1 polymer ?
#
loop_
_entity_poly.entity_id
_entity_poly.type
_entity_poly.pdbx_seq_one_letter_code
_entity_poly.pdbx_strand_id
1 'polypeptide(L)'
;MKMSKKYKRICLAFGLGTALCATAVSAANYTKTITATYRNIDVTYNGASKTLSAEPFLVDGSTYVPLRAVSEIMGADVKWNGTTNTVTITNAAGSADSTALEQQLATANYQVTTLQRELENVKKELETYKTNNSTNNSSSTSGTDITSAELTATEKFLSDTYADYFDDIYFDFDITKKGARLQLEISYSDRKDDTAFLKLRESKITDMLESVCSDISSRHKNIDIQGTITYTKNDIDRATFSYTAKTGRLRATCGLDVDSVKETVEDNLTKMFIQGYANSAVKDVDVSANNSNSTVNIRIYLDAAGDSFTNAWKVEENRKQIQIDFQRDLKSLCNKIDDDTDYAITIDVYTFNSSTYLASYDYKSDSLSLK
;
A
#
# COMPACT_ATOMS: atom_id res chain seq x y z
N MET A 1 58.64 -70.18 66.58
CA MET A 1 59.05 -69.32 67.71
C MET A 1 57.85 -69.13 68.65
N LYS A 2 57.88 -69.76 69.84
CA LYS A 2 56.86 -69.60 70.88
C LYS A 2 56.95 -68.16 71.42
N MET A 3 55.95 -67.33 71.18
CA MET A 3 55.81 -66.03 71.85
C MET A 3 54.71 -66.13 72.91
N SER A 4 55.18 -66.10 74.16
CA SER A 4 54.43 -66.22 75.40
C SER A 4 53.65 -64.94 75.74
N LYS A 5 52.33 -65.10 75.85
CA LYS A 5 51.26 -64.44 76.65
C LYS A 5 51.36 -63.02 77.23
N LYS A 6 52.51 -62.31 77.27
CA LYS A 6 52.62 -61.01 77.94
C LYS A 6 52.49 -59.78 77.04
N TYR A 7 52.69 -59.88 75.72
CA TYR A 7 52.66 -58.71 74.82
C TYR A 7 51.40 -58.57 73.94
N LYS A 8 50.57 -59.62 73.83
CA LYS A 8 49.25 -59.52 73.17
C LYS A 8 48.22 -58.68 73.95
N ARG A 9 48.50 -58.39 75.22
CA ARG A 9 47.58 -57.70 76.13
C ARG A 9 47.54 -56.17 75.92
N ILE A 10 48.47 -55.59 75.16
CA ILE A 10 48.55 -54.13 74.95
C ILE A 10 47.86 -53.70 73.64
N CYS A 11 47.82 -54.54 72.60
CA CYS A 11 47.08 -54.22 71.37
C CYS A 11 45.56 -54.40 71.49
N LEU A 12 45.07 -55.15 72.49
CA LEU A 12 43.64 -55.40 72.65
C LEU A 12 42.90 -54.22 73.31
N ALA A 13 43.61 -53.34 74.02
CA ALA A 13 43.04 -52.18 74.70
C ALA A 13 42.72 -51.00 73.76
N PHE A 14 43.29 -50.96 72.55
CA PHE A 14 42.89 -50.01 71.50
C PHE A 14 41.78 -50.54 70.57
N GLY A 15 41.52 -51.85 70.60
CA GLY A 15 40.42 -52.47 69.85
C GLY A 15 39.06 -52.38 70.55
N LEU A 16 39.03 -51.96 71.82
CA LEU A 16 37.81 -51.84 72.64
C LEU A 16 37.09 -50.48 72.52
N GLY A 17 37.60 -49.54 71.70
CA GLY A 17 37.03 -48.19 71.56
C GLY A 17 36.14 -47.95 70.33
N THR A 18 36.06 -48.90 69.39
CA THR A 18 35.41 -48.67 68.08
C THR A 18 34.24 -49.61 67.76
N ALA A 19 33.83 -50.47 68.70
CA ALA A 19 32.77 -51.46 68.46
C ALA A 19 31.41 -51.12 69.12
N LEU A 20 31.19 -49.87 69.52
CA LEU A 20 29.86 -49.31 69.79
C LEU A 20 29.55 -48.22 68.76
N CYS A 21 29.60 -48.58 67.48
CA CYS A 21 28.98 -47.76 66.46
C CYS A 21 27.47 -48.00 66.56
N ALA A 22 26.77 -47.00 67.11
CA ALA A 22 25.33 -46.89 67.10
C ALA A 22 24.80 -47.23 65.70
N THR A 23 23.89 -48.20 65.62
CA THR A 23 23.09 -48.42 64.42
C THR A 23 22.21 -47.20 64.21
N ALA A 24 22.62 -46.29 63.33
CA ALA A 24 21.72 -45.31 62.78
C ALA A 24 20.67 -46.07 61.96
N VAL A 25 19.44 -46.11 62.46
CA VAL A 25 18.28 -46.64 61.72
C VAL A 25 18.00 -45.66 60.59
N SER A 26 18.43 -45.99 59.37
CA SER A 26 18.05 -45.24 58.18
C SER A 26 16.61 -45.58 57.83
N ALA A 27 15.71 -44.59 57.87
CA ALA A 27 14.38 -44.73 57.31
C ALA A 27 14.50 -45.00 55.81
N ALA A 28 14.04 -46.16 55.35
CA ALA A 28 14.00 -46.47 53.93
C ALA A 28 13.02 -45.52 53.24
N ASN A 29 13.53 -44.65 52.37
CA ASN A 29 12.68 -43.85 51.50
C ASN A 29 12.00 -44.81 50.51
N TYR A 30 10.68 -44.97 50.62
CA TYR A 30 9.90 -45.71 49.62
C TYR A 30 9.88 -44.90 48.32
N THR A 31 10.73 -45.27 47.37
CA THR A 31 10.73 -44.67 46.04
C THR A 31 9.80 -45.45 45.12
N LYS A 32 8.76 -44.79 44.59
CA LYS A 32 7.92 -45.32 43.51
C LYS A 32 8.46 -44.82 42.17
N THR A 33 8.87 -45.72 41.29
CA THR A 33 9.25 -45.35 39.92
C THR A 33 7.99 -45.04 39.11
N ILE A 34 7.98 -43.88 38.46
CA ILE A 34 6.95 -43.48 37.50
C ILE A 34 7.55 -43.48 36.09
N THR A 35 6.77 -43.91 35.09
CA THR A 35 7.19 -43.84 33.69
C THR A 35 6.66 -42.54 33.10
N ALA A 36 7.56 -41.65 32.67
CA ALA A 36 7.22 -40.39 32.01
C ALA A 36 7.40 -40.53 30.49
N THR A 37 6.43 -40.04 29.71
CA THR A 37 6.52 -39.99 28.24
C THR A 37 6.59 -38.53 27.79
N TYR A 38 7.63 -38.19 27.03
CA TYR A 38 7.80 -36.87 26.40
C TYR A 38 7.26 -36.93 24.98
N ARG A 39 6.39 -35.98 24.61
CA ARG A 39 5.73 -35.92 23.28
C ARG A 39 5.84 -34.54 22.62
N ASN A 40 6.88 -33.76 22.96
CA ASN A 40 7.09 -32.41 22.44
C ASN A 40 5.82 -31.53 22.56
N ILE A 41 5.33 -31.41 23.80
CA ILE A 41 4.05 -30.78 24.10
C ILE A 41 4.22 -29.26 24.04
N ASP A 42 3.62 -28.64 23.04
CA ASP A 42 3.65 -27.19 22.86
C ASP A 42 2.65 -26.48 23.79
N VAL A 43 3.09 -25.36 24.37
CA VAL A 43 2.26 -24.51 25.23
C VAL A 43 2.10 -23.14 24.58
N THR A 44 0.85 -22.71 24.38
CA THR A 44 0.53 -21.40 23.81
C THR A 44 -0.27 -20.56 24.79
N TYR A 45 -0.03 -19.25 24.78
CA TYR A 45 -0.78 -18.27 25.56
C TYR A 45 -1.08 -17.06 24.68
N ASN A 46 -2.37 -16.70 24.57
CA ASN A 46 -2.87 -15.65 23.68
C ASN A 46 -2.38 -15.79 22.22
N GLY A 47 -2.34 -17.03 21.70
CA GLY A 47 -1.93 -17.32 20.31
C GLY A 47 -0.42 -17.36 20.07
N ALA A 48 0.41 -17.05 21.07
CA ALA A 48 1.87 -17.12 20.98
C ALA A 48 2.43 -18.36 21.68
N SER A 49 3.38 -19.05 21.04
CA SER A 49 4.10 -20.19 21.64
C SER A 49 4.99 -19.73 22.80
N LYS A 50 5.06 -20.53 23.87
CA LYS A 50 5.80 -20.26 25.09
C LYS A 50 6.78 -21.40 25.37
N THR A 51 8.06 -21.05 25.47
CA THR A 51 9.11 -21.96 25.92
C THR A 51 9.11 -22.04 27.44
N LEU A 52 8.99 -23.26 27.99
CA LEU A 52 9.00 -23.50 29.42
C LEU A 52 10.40 -23.90 29.91
N SER A 53 10.70 -23.60 31.17
CA SER A 53 11.99 -23.95 31.81
C SER A 53 12.19 -25.45 32.03
N ALA A 54 11.09 -26.22 32.04
CA ALA A 54 11.12 -27.67 32.02
C ALA A 54 10.06 -28.19 31.05
N GLU A 55 10.42 -29.22 30.28
CA GLU A 55 9.53 -29.80 29.27
C GLU A 55 8.35 -30.52 29.93
N PRO A 56 7.10 -30.26 29.50
CA PRO A 56 5.94 -31.03 29.95
C PRO A 56 6.01 -32.51 29.54
N PHE A 57 5.46 -33.38 30.38
CA PHE A 57 5.49 -34.83 30.14
C PHE A 57 4.18 -35.50 30.58
N LEU A 58 3.91 -36.71 30.07
CA LEU A 58 2.76 -37.51 30.45
C LEU A 58 3.14 -38.58 31.47
N VAL A 59 2.32 -38.74 32.51
CA VAL A 59 2.32 -39.90 33.42
C VAL A 59 0.89 -40.37 33.59
N ASP A 60 0.65 -41.67 33.35
CA ASP A 60 -0.66 -42.31 33.50
C ASP A 60 -1.82 -41.56 32.79
N GLY A 61 -1.54 -41.02 31.60
CA GLY A 61 -2.50 -40.28 30.78
C GLY A 61 -2.72 -38.82 31.19
N SER A 62 -2.08 -38.34 32.26
CA SER A 62 -2.13 -36.94 32.69
C SER A 62 -0.89 -36.17 32.26
N THR A 63 -1.06 -34.95 31.74
CA THR A 63 0.05 -34.06 31.39
C THR A 63 0.49 -33.25 32.60
N TYR A 64 1.76 -33.33 32.93
CA TYR A 64 2.41 -32.57 33.99
C TYR A 64 3.14 -31.38 33.39
N VAL A 65 2.81 -30.18 33.86
CA VAL A 65 3.37 -28.91 33.39
C VAL A 65 3.99 -28.18 34.59
N PRO A 66 5.14 -27.52 34.45
CA PRO A 66 5.75 -26.75 35.53
C PRO A 66 4.82 -25.63 36.04
N LEU A 67 4.32 -25.79 37.28
CA LEU A 67 3.39 -24.87 37.92
C LEU A 67 3.88 -23.41 37.88
N ARG A 68 5.17 -23.20 38.18
CA ARG A 68 5.78 -21.86 38.16
C ARG A 68 5.72 -21.23 36.78
N ALA A 69 6.08 -21.99 35.74
CA ALA A 69 6.12 -21.46 34.38
C ALA A 69 4.72 -21.05 33.90
N VAL A 70 3.69 -21.86 34.18
CA VAL A 70 2.30 -21.52 33.85
C VAL A 70 1.84 -20.28 34.62
N SER A 71 2.14 -20.20 35.91
CA SER A 71 1.73 -19.06 36.75
C SER A 71 2.41 -17.76 36.31
N GLU A 72 3.69 -17.79 35.96
CA GLU A 72 4.45 -16.64 35.46
C GLU A 72 3.96 -16.19 34.09
N ILE A 73 3.61 -17.11 33.18
CA ILE A 73 2.97 -16.77 31.89
C ILE A 73 1.66 -16.01 32.12
N MET A 74 0.93 -16.34 33.19
CA MET A 74 -0.32 -15.68 33.60
C MET A 74 -0.09 -14.42 34.45
N GLY A 75 1.17 -13.99 34.66
CA GLY A 75 1.51 -12.78 35.41
C GLY A 75 1.40 -12.90 36.92
N ALA A 76 1.38 -14.12 37.47
CA ALA A 76 1.37 -14.36 38.91
C ALA A 76 2.79 -14.63 39.46
N ASP A 77 3.04 -14.18 40.70
CA ASP A 77 4.28 -14.47 41.42
C ASP A 77 4.14 -15.78 42.22
N VAL A 78 5.18 -16.63 42.18
CA VAL A 78 5.17 -17.96 42.80
C VAL A 78 6.29 -18.13 43.81
N LYS A 79 5.93 -18.25 45.09
CA LYS A 79 6.88 -18.47 46.18
C LYS A 79 6.77 -19.90 46.72
N TRP A 80 7.92 -20.52 46.95
CA TRP A 80 8.02 -21.82 47.62
C TRP A 80 8.48 -21.62 49.06
N ASN A 81 7.72 -22.15 50.02
CA ASN A 81 8.15 -22.28 51.40
C ASN A 81 8.58 -23.73 51.65
N GLY A 82 9.89 -23.96 51.67
CA GLY A 82 10.47 -25.30 51.88
C GLY A 82 10.29 -25.85 53.29
N THR A 83 9.99 -25.01 54.28
CA THR A 83 9.75 -25.46 55.67
C THR A 83 8.36 -26.06 55.81
N THR A 84 7.35 -25.48 55.14
CA THR A 84 5.96 -25.93 55.22
C THR A 84 5.50 -26.72 53.98
N ASN A 85 6.42 -26.96 53.03
CA ASN A 85 6.12 -27.55 51.72
C ASN A 85 4.93 -26.87 51.02
N THR A 86 4.85 -25.54 51.10
CA THR A 86 3.71 -24.76 50.61
C THR A 86 4.11 -23.91 49.40
N VAL A 87 3.30 -23.98 48.34
CA VAL A 87 3.39 -23.04 47.20
C VAL A 87 2.38 -21.92 47.44
N THR A 88 2.84 -20.67 47.38
CA THR A 88 1.97 -19.49 47.39
C THR A 88 2.01 -18.83 46.02
N ILE A 89 0.84 -18.69 45.41
CA ILE A 89 0.66 -18.01 44.13
C ILE A 89 -0.13 -16.74 44.42
N THR A 90 0.46 -15.59 44.13
CA THR A 90 -0.20 -14.29 44.27
C THR A 90 -0.38 -13.66 42.91
N ASN A 91 -1.63 -13.35 42.55
CA ASN A 91 -1.88 -12.44 41.44
C ASN A 91 -1.22 -11.10 41.79
N ALA A 92 -0.35 -10.61 40.91
CA ALA A 92 0.07 -9.22 40.95
C ALA A 92 -1.14 -8.34 40.55
N ALA A 93 -2.11 -8.21 41.45
CA ALA A 93 -3.21 -7.27 41.27
C ALA A 93 -2.65 -5.84 41.40
N GLY A 94 -2.31 -5.25 40.27
CA GLY A 94 -2.49 -3.81 40.03
C GLY A 94 -1.55 -2.84 40.74
N SER A 95 -0.23 -3.08 40.75
CA SER A 95 0.71 -2.07 41.26
C SER A 95 2.03 -1.97 40.48
N ALA A 96 2.09 -2.50 39.25
CA ALA A 96 3.21 -2.28 38.33
C ALA A 96 2.81 -1.51 37.05
N ASP A 97 1.51 -1.31 36.82
CA ASP A 97 0.98 -0.66 35.61
C ASP A 97 0.39 0.74 35.88
N SER A 98 0.17 1.13 37.14
CA SER A 98 -0.38 2.45 37.47
C SER A 98 0.60 3.58 37.15
N THR A 99 1.91 3.41 37.39
CA THR A 99 2.88 4.48 37.11
C THR A 99 3.12 4.67 35.61
N ALA A 100 3.09 3.60 34.81
CA ALA A 100 3.23 3.68 33.36
C ALA A 100 1.96 4.25 32.71
N LEU A 101 0.76 3.81 33.13
CA LEU A 101 -0.50 4.42 32.71
C LEU A 101 -0.63 5.86 33.18
N GLU A 102 -0.21 6.20 34.40
CA GLU A 102 -0.23 7.58 34.92
C GLU A 102 0.74 8.47 34.15
N GLN A 103 1.94 7.98 33.79
CA GLN A 103 2.88 8.70 32.93
C GLN A 103 2.34 8.86 31.50
N GLN A 104 1.71 7.84 30.93
CA GLN A 104 1.06 7.93 29.63
C GLN A 104 -0.13 8.90 29.67
N LEU A 105 -0.93 8.87 30.72
CA LEU A 105 -2.06 9.77 30.92
C LEU A 105 -1.60 11.22 31.14
N ALA A 106 -0.52 11.43 31.91
CA ALA A 106 0.09 12.75 32.08
C ALA A 106 0.69 13.26 30.76
N THR A 107 1.34 12.40 29.98
CA THR A 107 1.88 12.74 28.65
C THR A 107 0.75 13.07 27.67
N ALA A 108 -0.31 12.27 27.64
CA ALA A 108 -1.48 12.52 26.80
C ALA A 108 -2.19 13.82 27.21
N ASN A 109 -2.36 14.09 28.51
CA ASN A 109 -2.95 15.34 28.99
C ASN A 109 -2.07 16.56 28.68
N TYR A 110 -0.74 16.42 28.76
CA TYR A 110 0.19 17.46 28.33
C TYR A 110 0.06 17.74 26.83
N GLN A 111 0.03 16.68 25.99
CA GLN A 111 -0.18 16.80 24.55
C GLN A 111 -1.52 17.45 24.19
N VAL A 112 -2.61 17.06 24.87
CA VAL A 112 -3.92 17.68 24.70
C VAL A 112 -3.86 19.16 25.08
N THR A 113 -3.18 19.52 26.16
CA THR A 113 -3.01 20.92 26.57
C THR A 113 -2.19 21.73 25.57
N THR A 114 -1.09 21.15 25.05
CA THR A 114 -0.28 21.82 24.02
C THR A 114 -1.04 21.99 22.72
N LEU A 115 -1.81 20.97 22.30
CA LEU A 115 -2.66 21.04 21.12
C LEU A 115 -3.79 22.03 21.31
N GLN A 116 -4.39 22.13 22.50
CA GLN A 116 -5.39 23.15 22.81
C GLN A 116 -4.81 24.56 22.77
N ARG A 117 -3.59 24.76 23.30
CA ARG A 117 -2.88 26.05 23.23
C ARG A 117 -2.49 26.40 21.79
N GLU A 118 -2.02 25.44 21.00
CA GLU A 118 -1.73 25.63 19.58
C GLU A 118 -3.01 25.92 18.80
N LEU A 119 -4.09 25.20 19.07
CA LEU A 119 -5.41 25.48 18.49
C LEU A 119 -5.89 26.88 18.85
N GLU A 120 -5.69 27.34 20.09
CA GLU A 120 -6.05 28.68 20.52
C GLU A 120 -5.15 29.74 19.88
N ASN A 121 -3.86 29.48 19.73
CA ASN A 121 -2.94 30.35 19.01
C ASN A 121 -3.28 30.44 17.52
N VAL A 122 -3.57 29.31 16.87
CA VAL A 122 -4.02 29.24 15.48
C VAL A 122 -5.36 29.92 15.31
N LYS A 123 -6.29 29.77 16.26
CA LYS A 123 -7.56 30.53 16.26
C LYS A 123 -7.30 32.02 16.38
N LYS A 124 -6.41 32.44 17.27
CA LYS A 124 -6.06 33.86 17.44
C LYS A 124 -5.34 34.42 16.21
N GLU A 125 -4.48 33.63 15.58
CA GLU A 125 -3.82 33.96 14.32
C GLU A 125 -4.82 34.02 13.17
N LEU A 126 -5.79 33.10 13.12
CA LEU A 126 -6.91 33.13 12.19
C LEU A 126 -7.80 34.35 12.42
N GLU A 127 -8.12 34.70 13.67
CA GLU A 127 -8.86 35.91 14.00
C GLU A 127 -8.07 37.18 13.66
N THR A 128 -6.74 37.15 13.80
CA THR A 128 -5.86 38.26 13.37
C THR A 128 -5.80 38.36 11.85
N TYR A 129 -5.73 37.24 11.14
CA TYR A 129 -5.80 37.18 9.68
C TYR A 129 -7.16 37.66 9.17
N LYS A 130 -8.26 37.20 9.79
CA LYS A 130 -9.62 37.69 9.51
C LYS A 130 -9.73 39.18 9.81
N THR A 131 -9.20 39.67 10.92
CA THR A 131 -9.28 41.10 11.31
C THR A 131 -8.44 41.99 10.38
N ASN A 132 -7.24 41.54 9.99
CA ASN A 132 -6.40 42.24 9.02
C ASN A 132 -7.00 42.22 7.60
N ASN A 133 -7.71 41.16 7.23
CA ASN A 133 -8.56 41.14 6.02
C ASN A 133 -9.90 41.88 6.22
N SER A 134 -10.34 42.12 7.46
CA SER A 134 -11.61 42.78 7.77
C SER A 134 -11.53 44.31 7.81
N THR A 135 -10.37 44.91 7.50
CA THR A 135 -10.30 46.30 7.01
C THR A 135 -10.62 46.43 5.52
N ASN A 136 -10.94 45.33 4.82
CA ASN A 136 -11.62 45.34 3.53
C ASN A 136 -12.88 44.46 3.63
N ASN A 137 -14.02 45.09 3.95
CA ASN A 137 -15.41 44.66 3.75
C ASN A 137 -15.62 43.33 2.97
N SER A 138 -16.52 42.41 3.33
CA SER A 138 -17.62 42.41 4.29
C SER A 138 -18.28 41.01 4.30
N SER A 139 -18.92 40.67 5.42
CA SER A 139 -20.16 39.87 5.51
C SER A 139 -20.23 38.51 4.80
N SER A 140 -20.08 37.47 5.60
CA SER A 140 -20.74 36.17 5.43
C SER A 140 -22.23 36.36 5.10
N THR A 141 -22.61 36.15 3.84
CA THR A 141 -24.00 36.04 3.40
C THR A 141 -24.15 34.72 2.65
N SER A 142 -25.07 33.89 3.13
CA SER A 142 -25.55 32.73 2.38
C SER A 142 -25.96 33.15 0.96
N GLY A 143 -25.20 32.74 -0.04
CA GLY A 143 -25.77 32.24 -1.29
C GLY A 143 -26.07 33.19 -2.45
N THR A 144 -25.72 34.50 -2.45
CA THR A 144 -26.05 35.33 -3.64
C THR A 144 -24.90 36.00 -4.38
N ASP A 145 -23.89 36.61 -3.78
CA ASP A 145 -22.91 37.36 -4.59
C ASP A 145 -21.47 37.00 -4.24
N ILE A 146 -20.91 36.04 -4.98
CA ILE A 146 -19.46 35.85 -5.02
C ILE A 146 -18.94 36.96 -5.93
N THR A 147 -18.13 37.84 -5.40
CA THR A 147 -17.61 39.01 -6.10
C THR A 147 -16.45 38.63 -7.02
N SER A 148 -16.22 39.41 -8.09
CA SER A 148 -15.06 39.22 -8.96
C SER A 148 -13.73 39.30 -8.20
N ALA A 149 -13.64 40.13 -7.16
CA ALA A 149 -12.44 40.23 -6.34
C ALA A 149 -12.16 38.94 -5.53
N GLU A 150 -13.20 38.29 -5.01
CA GLU A 150 -13.05 36.99 -4.33
C GLU A 150 -12.67 35.87 -5.30
N LEU A 151 -13.18 35.90 -6.53
CA LEU A 151 -12.78 34.97 -7.59
C LEU A 151 -11.30 35.18 -7.96
N THR A 152 -10.87 36.42 -8.22
CA THR A 152 -9.46 36.73 -8.52
C THR A 152 -8.51 36.38 -7.39
N ALA A 153 -8.91 36.57 -6.13
CA ALA A 153 -8.12 36.11 -4.99
C ALA A 153 -8.00 34.58 -4.94
N THR A 154 -9.04 33.86 -5.38
CA THR A 154 -9.04 32.39 -5.45
C THR A 154 -8.19 31.89 -6.60
N GLU A 155 -8.33 32.47 -7.79
CA GLU A 155 -7.48 32.20 -8.98
C GLU A 155 -6.01 32.34 -8.61
N LYS A 156 -5.62 33.48 -8.01
CA LYS A 156 -4.25 33.70 -7.56
C LYS A 156 -3.78 32.64 -6.56
N PHE A 157 -4.62 32.28 -5.58
CA PHE A 157 -4.29 31.24 -4.61
C PHE A 157 -4.03 29.90 -5.30
N LEU A 158 -4.85 29.51 -6.28
CA LEU A 158 -4.68 28.27 -7.03
C LEU A 158 -3.39 28.32 -7.85
N SER A 159 -3.15 29.39 -8.59
CA SER A 159 -1.92 29.54 -9.38
C SER A 159 -0.66 29.43 -8.49
N ASP A 160 -0.65 30.07 -7.32
CA ASP A 160 0.47 29.98 -6.37
C ASP A 160 0.62 28.56 -5.78
N THR A 161 -0.48 27.88 -5.47
CA THR A 161 -0.48 26.57 -4.79
C THR A 161 -0.12 25.42 -5.73
N TYR A 162 -0.59 25.48 -6.98
CA TYR A 162 -0.45 24.42 -7.97
C TYR A 162 0.65 24.70 -9.01
N ALA A 163 1.39 25.81 -8.87
CA ALA A 163 2.46 26.22 -9.79
C ALA A 163 3.45 25.09 -10.12
N ASP A 164 3.82 24.29 -9.11
CA ASP A 164 4.78 23.19 -9.23
C ASP A 164 4.16 21.84 -8.85
N TYR A 165 2.84 21.68 -9.06
CA TYR A 165 2.15 20.42 -8.73
C TYR A 165 2.62 19.26 -9.60
N PHE A 166 2.90 19.53 -10.88
CA PHE A 166 3.54 18.59 -11.79
C PHE A 166 4.84 19.18 -12.33
N ASP A 167 5.84 18.31 -12.48
CA ASP A 167 7.08 18.68 -13.13
C ASP A 167 6.80 19.06 -14.60
N ASP A 168 7.44 20.13 -15.04
CA ASP A 168 7.40 20.60 -16.43
C ASP A 168 6.01 21.00 -16.97
N ILE A 169 5.02 21.28 -16.10
CA ILE A 169 3.71 21.82 -16.52
C ILE A 169 3.43 23.13 -15.78
N TYR A 170 2.85 24.11 -16.47
CA TYR A 170 2.33 25.35 -15.89
C TYR A 170 0.82 25.38 -16.03
N PHE A 171 0.12 25.68 -14.94
CA PHE A 171 -1.34 25.85 -14.92
C PHE A 171 -1.72 27.30 -14.68
N ASP A 172 -2.77 27.72 -15.38
CA ASP A 172 -3.48 28.96 -15.14
C ASP A 172 -4.95 28.65 -14.85
N PHE A 173 -5.55 29.40 -13.94
CA PHE A 173 -6.87 29.12 -13.40
C PHE A 173 -7.76 30.35 -13.56
N ASP A 174 -8.86 30.20 -14.27
CA ASP A 174 -9.89 31.22 -14.44
C ASP A 174 -11.22 30.73 -13.86
N ILE A 175 -11.83 31.53 -12.98
CA ILE A 175 -13.09 31.18 -12.32
C ILE A 175 -14.14 32.24 -12.62
N THR A 176 -15.23 31.82 -13.24
CA THR A 176 -16.38 32.69 -13.50
C THR A 176 -17.65 32.16 -12.84
N LYS A 177 -18.39 33.02 -12.15
CA LYS A 177 -19.73 32.66 -11.66
C LYS A 177 -20.73 32.57 -12.82
N LYS A 178 -21.37 31.41 -12.99
CA LYS A 178 -22.42 31.15 -13.99
C LYS A 178 -23.71 30.71 -13.29
N GLY A 179 -24.52 31.68 -12.88
CA GLY A 179 -25.75 31.42 -12.15
C GLY A 179 -25.48 30.74 -10.80
N ALA A 180 -25.94 29.49 -10.64
CA ALA A 180 -25.83 28.71 -9.40
C ALA A 180 -24.56 27.81 -9.33
N ARG A 181 -23.63 27.94 -10.29
CA ARG A 181 -22.37 27.19 -10.33
C ARG A 181 -21.18 28.11 -10.60
N LEU A 182 -19.98 27.65 -10.27
CA LEU A 182 -18.73 28.20 -10.78
C LEU A 182 -18.34 27.45 -12.05
N GLN A 183 -17.93 28.20 -13.06
CA GLN A 183 -17.20 27.70 -14.21
C GLN A 183 -15.71 27.87 -13.90
N LEU A 184 -14.96 26.78 -13.92
CA LEU A 184 -13.50 26.76 -13.74
C LEU A 184 -12.87 26.35 -15.06
N GLU A 185 -12.04 27.21 -15.62
CA GLU A 185 -11.25 26.93 -16.81
C GLU A 185 -9.79 26.81 -16.37
N ILE A 186 -9.18 25.66 -16.64
CA ILE A 186 -7.79 25.38 -16.29
C ILE A 186 -7.02 25.32 -17.60
N SER A 187 -6.25 26.36 -17.88
CA SER A 187 -5.34 26.38 -19.03
C SER A 187 -4.00 25.80 -18.62
N TYR A 188 -3.36 25.01 -19.50
CA TYR A 188 -2.01 24.52 -19.24
C TYR A 188 -1.05 24.69 -20.42
N SER A 189 0.24 24.79 -20.09
CA SER A 189 1.35 24.72 -21.04
C SER A 189 2.48 23.85 -20.50
N ASP A 190 3.17 23.13 -21.38
CA ASP A 190 4.34 22.34 -21.01
C ASP A 190 5.61 23.23 -21.03
N ARG A 191 6.49 23.07 -20.04
CA ARG A 191 7.70 23.89 -19.87
C ARG A 191 8.84 23.49 -20.81
N LYS A 192 8.81 22.27 -21.37
CA LYS A 192 9.93 21.71 -22.16
C LYS A 192 9.50 21.07 -23.48
N ASP A 193 8.70 20.02 -23.37
CA ASP A 193 8.27 19.16 -24.46
C ASP A 193 6.76 19.05 -24.32
N ASP A 194 6.02 19.36 -25.39
CA ASP A 194 4.54 19.55 -25.48
C ASP A 194 3.73 18.27 -25.18
N THR A 195 4.31 17.37 -24.40
CA THR A 195 3.88 16.00 -24.11
C THR A 195 3.85 15.71 -22.61
N ALA A 196 4.29 16.62 -21.72
CA ALA A 196 4.39 16.33 -20.29
C ALA A 196 3.00 16.07 -19.67
N PHE A 197 2.00 16.89 -20.00
CA PHE A 197 0.62 16.64 -19.57
C PHE A 197 0.05 15.32 -20.13
N LEU A 198 0.43 14.95 -21.36
CA LEU A 198 -0.08 13.74 -22.04
C LEU A 198 0.44 12.43 -21.44
N LYS A 199 1.56 12.50 -20.72
CA LYS A 199 2.16 11.37 -19.99
C LYS A 199 1.56 11.21 -18.58
N LEU A 200 0.66 12.09 -18.16
CA LEU A 200 0.02 11.99 -16.86
C LEU A 200 -1.09 10.94 -16.87
N ARG A 201 -1.05 10.05 -15.89
CA ARG A 201 -2.15 9.13 -15.62
C ARG A 201 -3.43 9.89 -15.26
N GLU A 202 -4.58 9.35 -15.66
CA GLU A 202 -5.89 9.94 -15.37
C GLU A 202 -6.09 10.08 -13.86
N SER A 203 -5.57 9.14 -13.06
CA SER A 203 -5.62 9.23 -11.61
C SER A 203 -4.93 10.48 -11.06
N LYS A 204 -3.78 10.88 -11.63
CA LYS A 204 -3.01 12.05 -11.18
C LYS A 204 -3.74 13.35 -11.49
N ILE A 205 -4.32 13.43 -12.69
CA ILE A 205 -5.15 14.56 -13.09
C ILE A 205 -6.38 14.65 -12.16
N THR A 206 -7.00 13.51 -11.86
CA THR A 206 -8.16 13.44 -10.96
C THR A 206 -7.80 13.87 -9.53
N ASP A 207 -6.68 13.40 -8.96
CA ASP A 207 -6.19 13.78 -7.63
C ASP A 207 -5.96 15.31 -7.52
N MET A 208 -5.39 15.91 -8.58
CA MET A 208 -5.22 17.36 -8.66
C MET A 208 -6.58 18.06 -8.70
N LEU A 209 -7.50 17.62 -9.55
CA LEU A 209 -8.84 18.21 -9.68
C LEU A 209 -9.65 18.11 -8.39
N GLU A 210 -9.54 17.01 -7.65
CA GLU A 210 -10.19 16.85 -6.34
C GLU A 210 -9.66 17.89 -5.35
N SER A 211 -8.34 18.07 -5.32
CA SER A 211 -7.67 19.05 -4.46
C SER A 211 -8.11 20.48 -4.82
N VAL A 212 -8.05 20.84 -6.11
CA VAL A 212 -8.45 22.18 -6.61
C VAL A 212 -9.91 22.46 -6.29
N CYS A 213 -10.82 21.52 -6.58
CA CYS A 213 -12.25 21.70 -6.32
C CYS A 213 -12.57 21.80 -4.82
N SER A 214 -11.88 21.02 -3.99
CA SER A 214 -11.99 21.08 -2.53
C SER A 214 -11.55 22.46 -2.01
N ASP A 215 -10.43 22.98 -2.52
CA ASP A 215 -9.92 24.29 -2.16
C ASP A 215 -10.87 25.43 -2.55
N ILE A 216 -11.42 25.39 -3.75
CA ILE A 216 -12.44 26.36 -4.20
C ILE A 216 -13.69 26.24 -3.32
N SER A 217 -14.18 25.03 -3.07
CA SER A 217 -15.40 24.80 -2.29
C SER A 217 -15.27 25.24 -0.83
N SER A 218 -14.07 25.15 -0.25
CA SER A 218 -13.79 25.63 1.10
C SER A 218 -13.89 27.16 1.22
N ARG A 219 -13.53 27.88 0.15
CA ARG A 219 -13.58 29.35 0.05
C ARG A 219 -14.97 29.84 -0.37
N HIS A 220 -15.61 29.11 -1.28
CA HIS A 220 -16.93 29.40 -1.85
C HIS A 220 -17.90 28.29 -1.45
N LYS A 221 -18.47 28.39 -0.25
CA LYS A 221 -19.31 27.31 0.31
C LYS A 221 -20.56 27.05 -0.54
N ASN A 222 -20.91 25.77 -0.67
CA ASN A 222 -22.16 25.29 -1.27
C ASN A 222 -22.42 25.69 -2.74
N ILE A 223 -21.37 25.93 -3.53
CA ILE A 223 -21.50 26.15 -4.97
C ILE A 223 -20.86 25.00 -5.76
N ASP A 224 -21.63 24.42 -6.68
CA ASP A 224 -21.11 23.37 -7.56
C ASP A 224 -20.12 23.97 -8.57
N ILE A 225 -19.17 23.15 -9.01
CA ILE A 225 -18.13 23.56 -9.97
C ILE A 225 -18.29 22.71 -11.23
N GLN A 226 -18.21 23.35 -12.38
CA GLN A 226 -17.99 22.69 -13.66
C GLN A 226 -16.74 23.25 -14.28
N GLY A 227 -15.94 22.41 -14.92
CA GLY A 227 -14.73 22.90 -15.52
C GLY A 227 -14.16 22.05 -16.64
N THR A 228 -13.16 22.65 -17.26
CA THR A 228 -12.42 22.10 -18.39
C THR A 228 -10.93 22.29 -18.14
N ILE A 229 -10.11 21.37 -18.66
CA ILE A 229 -8.67 21.54 -18.79
C ILE A 229 -8.36 21.68 -20.26
N THR A 230 -7.70 22.76 -20.66
CA THR A 230 -7.48 23.11 -22.08
C THR A 230 -6.00 23.36 -22.34
N TYR A 231 -5.49 22.80 -23.44
CA TYR A 231 -4.10 23.00 -23.85
C TYR A 231 -3.95 24.34 -24.58
N THR A 232 -3.14 25.23 -24.03
CA THR A 232 -3.02 26.64 -24.50
C THR A 232 -2.55 26.78 -25.95
N LYS A 233 -1.75 25.83 -26.47
CA LYS A 233 -1.13 25.97 -27.81
C LYS A 233 -2.12 25.79 -28.96
N ASN A 234 -3.12 24.94 -28.79
CA ASN A 234 -4.06 24.56 -29.86
C ASN A 234 -5.53 24.55 -29.42
N ASP A 235 -5.83 25.03 -28.21
CA ASP A 235 -7.19 25.19 -27.68
C ASP A 235 -7.97 23.86 -27.65
N ILE A 236 -7.26 22.76 -27.33
CA ILE A 236 -7.86 21.42 -27.22
C ILE A 236 -8.21 21.14 -25.76
N ASP A 237 -9.49 20.88 -25.51
CA ASP A 237 -9.97 20.37 -24.24
C ASP A 237 -9.43 18.95 -23.98
N ARG A 238 -8.61 18.83 -22.93
CA ARG A 238 -8.02 17.57 -22.47
C ARG A 238 -8.80 16.92 -21.35
N ALA A 239 -9.61 17.66 -20.60
CA ALA A 239 -10.49 17.07 -19.61
C ALA A 239 -11.73 17.93 -19.40
N THR A 240 -12.82 17.29 -19.01
CA THR A 240 -14.01 17.96 -18.49
C THR A 240 -14.36 17.37 -17.14
N PHE A 241 -14.88 18.18 -16.22
CA PHE A 241 -15.23 17.70 -14.89
C PHE A 241 -16.39 18.45 -14.27
N SER A 242 -16.99 17.82 -13.27
CA SER A 242 -18.01 18.39 -12.41
C SER A 242 -17.75 17.99 -10.95
N TYR A 243 -17.96 18.94 -10.05
CA TYR A 243 -17.80 18.74 -8.62
C TYR A 243 -19.06 19.20 -7.89
N THR A 244 -19.65 18.29 -7.10
CA THR A 244 -20.85 18.57 -6.31
C THR A 244 -20.45 18.96 -4.89
N ALA A 245 -20.51 20.25 -4.57
CA ALA A 245 -19.99 20.81 -3.32
C ALA A 245 -20.68 20.24 -2.07
N LYS A 246 -21.97 19.91 -2.16
CA LYS A 246 -22.71 19.30 -1.04
C LYS A 246 -22.19 17.92 -0.64
N THR A 247 -21.66 17.17 -1.61
CA THR A 247 -21.25 15.77 -1.42
C THR A 247 -19.73 15.59 -1.47
N GLY A 248 -18.98 16.61 -1.91
CA GLY A 248 -17.55 16.50 -2.18
C GLY A 248 -17.21 15.57 -3.33
N ARG A 249 -18.17 15.25 -4.21
CA ARG A 249 -18.00 14.25 -5.26
C ARG A 249 -17.51 14.89 -6.54
N LEU A 250 -16.32 14.49 -7.00
CA LEU A 250 -15.80 14.78 -8.33
C LEU A 250 -16.27 13.73 -9.35
N ARG A 251 -16.49 14.19 -10.58
CA ARG A 251 -16.59 13.36 -11.78
C ARG A 251 -15.77 14.04 -12.86
N ALA A 252 -14.69 13.40 -13.30
CA ALA A 252 -13.85 13.87 -14.39
C ALA A 252 -13.92 12.88 -15.56
N THR A 253 -13.75 13.40 -16.76
CA THR A 253 -13.49 12.64 -17.98
C THR A 253 -12.25 13.27 -18.60
N CYS A 254 -11.14 12.54 -18.60
CA CYS A 254 -9.96 12.92 -19.34
C CYS A 254 -10.11 12.45 -20.79
N GLY A 255 -9.83 13.32 -21.75
CA GLY A 255 -9.80 12.98 -23.16
C GLY A 255 -8.42 12.47 -23.52
N LEU A 256 -8.37 11.33 -24.21
CA LEU A 256 -7.11 10.80 -24.75
C LEU A 256 -6.64 11.63 -25.94
N ASP A 257 -5.35 11.96 -25.99
CA ASP A 257 -4.72 12.42 -27.22
C ASP A 257 -4.47 11.25 -28.17
N VAL A 258 -5.42 11.04 -29.08
CA VAL A 258 -5.34 9.96 -30.07
C VAL A 258 -4.14 10.13 -31.00
N ASP A 259 -3.73 11.36 -31.30
CA ASP A 259 -2.62 11.64 -32.21
C ASP A 259 -1.27 11.28 -31.58
N SER A 260 -1.08 11.57 -30.29
CA SER A 260 0.13 11.16 -29.56
C SER A 260 0.22 9.65 -29.35
N VAL A 261 -0.92 8.99 -29.10
CA VAL A 261 -0.96 7.52 -29.05
C VAL A 261 -0.63 6.94 -30.42
N LYS A 262 -1.14 7.54 -31.51
CA LYS A 262 -0.81 7.14 -32.88
C LYS A 262 0.68 7.27 -33.17
N GLU A 263 1.29 8.40 -32.83
CA GLU A 263 2.75 8.60 -32.99
C GLU A 263 3.52 7.52 -32.21
N THR A 264 3.18 7.28 -30.94
CA THR A 264 3.79 6.22 -30.12
C THR A 264 3.67 4.85 -30.77
N VAL A 265 2.51 4.53 -31.33
CA VAL A 265 2.27 3.27 -32.03
C VAL A 265 3.14 3.16 -33.28
N GLU A 266 3.14 4.16 -34.15
CA GLU A 266 3.95 4.17 -35.38
C GLU A 266 5.45 4.03 -35.08
N ASP A 267 5.93 4.73 -34.05
CA ASP A 267 7.33 4.81 -33.68
C ASP A 267 7.86 3.50 -33.08
N ASN A 268 6.99 2.75 -32.40
CA ASN A 268 7.31 1.46 -31.79
C ASN A 268 7.08 0.28 -32.74
N LEU A 269 6.04 0.33 -33.57
CA LEU A 269 5.80 -0.68 -34.59
C LEU A 269 6.95 -0.73 -35.59
N THR A 270 7.51 0.41 -36.00
CA THR A 270 8.71 0.46 -36.84
C THR A 270 9.89 -0.31 -36.22
N LYS A 271 9.99 -0.35 -34.89
CA LYS A 271 11.08 -1.03 -34.15
C LYS A 271 10.79 -2.52 -33.88
N MET A 272 9.52 -2.92 -33.77
CA MET A 272 9.09 -4.30 -33.46
C MET A 272 9.38 -5.30 -34.60
N PHE A 273 9.23 -4.91 -35.87
CA PHE A 273 9.38 -5.85 -37.00
C PHE A 273 10.83 -6.07 -37.47
N ILE A 274 11.82 -5.41 -36.85
CA ILE A 274 13.22 -5.44 -37.29
C ILE A 274 13.97 -6.72 -36.86
N GLN A 275 13.53 -7.44 -35.82
CA GLN A 275 14.30 -8.60 -35.29
C GLN A 275 13.90 -9.99 -35.79
N GLY A 276 12.85 -10.14 -36.62
CA GLY A 276 12.43 -11.48 -37.09
C GLY A 276 11.67 -11.56 -38.41
N TYR A 277 11.19 -10.44 -38.95
CA TYR A 277 10.26 -10.42 -40.09
C TYR A 277 10.74 -9.46 -41.17
N ALA A 278 11.87 -9.78 -41.80
CA ALA A 278 12.61 -8.88 -42.67
C ALA A 278 11.81 -8.30 -43.89
N ASN A 279 10.57 -8.72 -44.15
CA ASN A 279 9.77 -8.28 -45.31
C ASN A 279 8.29 -7.97 -45.01
N SER A 280 7.89 -7.81 -43.74
CA SER A 280 6.50 -7.49 -43.36
C SER A 280 6.44 -6.07 -42.81
N ALA A 281 6.62 -5.09 -43.69
CA ALA A 281 6.52 -3.69 -43.28
C ALA A 281 5.09 -3.43 -42.81
N VAL A 282 4.92 -2.95 -41.58
CA VAL A 282 3.70 -2.24 -41.18
C VAL A 282 3.50 -1.13 -42.20
N LYS A 283 2.32 -1.11 -42.84
CA LYS A 283 2.00 -0.16 -43.91
C LYS A 283 1.17 1.01 -43.40
N ASP A 284 0.30 0.73 -42.47
CA ASP A 284 -0.63 1.72 -41.95
C ASP A 284 -1.07 1.35 -40.55
N VAL A 285 -1.46 2.37 -39.80
CA VAL A 285 -1.97 2.28 -38.43
C VAL A 285 -3.14 3.25 -38.30
N ASP A 286 -4.26 2.72 -37.85
CA ASP A 286 -5.42 3.51 -37.45
C ASP A 286 -5.58 3.40 -35.93
N VAL A 287 -5.61 4.53 -35.23
CA VAL A 287 -5.82 4.58 -33.78
C VAL A 287 -7.10 5.35 -33.52
N SER A 288 -7.96 4.78 -32.70
CA SER A 288 -9.19 5.43 -32.25
C SER A 288 -9.35 5.25 -30.75
N ALA A 289 -9.92 6.25 -30.08
CA ALA A 289 -10.26 6.17 -28.68
C ALA A 289 -11.72 6.46 -28.44
N ASN A 290 -12.28 5.81 -27.44
CA ASN A 290 -13.59 6.10 -26.92
C ASN A 290 -13.45 6.52 -25.45
N ASN A 291 -13.60 7.81 -25.22
CA ASN A 291 -13.48 8.42 -23.89
C ASN A 291 -14.66 8.07 -22.96
N SER A 292 -15.77 7.53 -23.48
CA SER A 292 -16.94 7.18 -22.65
C SER A 292 -16.75 5.89 -21.87
N ASN A 293 -15.94 4.96 -22.40
CA ASN A 293 -15.63 3.67 -21.80
C ASN A 293 -14.12 3.46 -21.61
N SER A 294 -13.32 4.53 -21.79
CA SER A 294 -11.87 4.54 -21.70
C SER A 294 -11.22 3.40 -22.49
N THR A 295 -11.59 3.22 -23.76
CA THR A 295 -11.00 2.19 -24.63
C THR A 295 -10.21 2.80 -25.79
N VAL A 296 -9.03 2.25 -26.07
CA VAL A 296 -8.26 2.49 -27.29
C VAL A 296 -8.37 1.27 -28.20
N ASN A 297 -8.68 1.51 -29.47
CA ASN A 297 -8.62 0.50 -30.52
C ASN A 297 -7.55 0.89 -31.54
N ILE A 298 -6.57 0.01 -31.71
CA ILE A 298 -5.47 0.16 -32.66
C ILE A 298 -5.68 -0.86 -33.77
N ARG A 299 -5.70 -0.42 -35.02
CA ARG A 299 -5.71 -1.30 -36.18
C ARG A 299 -4.36 -1.22 -36.88
N ILE A 300 -3.72 -2.36 -37.02
CA ILE A 300 -2.42 -2.48 -37.68
C ILE A 300 -2.63 -3.14 -39.03
N TYR A 301 -2.14 -2.50 -40.10
CA TYR A 301 -2.18 -3.04 -41.45
C TYR A 301 -0.78 -3.47 -41.88
N LEU A 302 -0.63 -4.78 -42.13
CA LEU A 302 0.64 -5.38 -42.52
C LEU A 302 0.72 -5.54 -44.04
N ASP A 303 1.89 -5.24 -44.63
CA ASP A 303 2.15 -5.63 -46.01
C ASP A 303 2.28 -7.15 -46.12
N ALA A 304 1.28 -7.76 -46.72
CA ALA A 304 1.26 -9.17 -47.07
C ALA A 304 1.67 -9.42 -48.55
N ALA A 305 2.16 -8.40 -49.27
CA ALA A 305 2.51 -8.52 -50.70
C ALA A 305 3.73 -9.41 -50.99
N GLY A 306 4.46 -9.84 -49.96
CA GLY A 306 5.42 -10.92 -50.05
C GLY A 306 4.88 -12.20 -49.45
N ASP A 307 5.08 -13.33 -50.13
CA ASP A 307 4.82 -14.71 -49.68
C ASP A 307 5.48 -15.09 -48.34
N SER A 308 6.04 -14.16 -47.57
CA SER A 308 6.80 -14.42 -46.35
C SER A 308 5.91 -14.44 -45.10
N PHE A 309 5.10 -13.40 -44.83
CA PHE A 309 4.30 -13.35 -43.59
C PHE A 309 3.11 -14.30 -43.65
N THR A 310 2.25 -14.14 -44.65
CA THR A 310 1.02 -14.91 -44.79
C THR A 310 1.30 -16.40 -44.93
N ASN A 311 2.42 -16.80 -45.56
CA ASN A 311 2.78 -18.22 -45.66
C ASN A 311 3.53 -18.72 -44.42
N ALA A 312 4.41 -17.94 -43.79
CA ALA A 312 5.00 -18.32 -42.49
C ALA A 312 3.94 -18.46 -41.39
N TRP A 313 2.90 -17.62 -41.42
CA TRP A 313 1.73 -17.66 -40.54
C TRP A 313 0.83 -18.89 -40.76
N LYS A 314 0.75 -19.37 -42.02
CA LYS A 314 0.00 -20.58 -42.38
C LYS A 314 0.70 -21.88 -41.98
N VAL A 315 2.03 -21.89 -41.85
CA VAL A 315 2.80 -23.09 -41.44
C VAL A 315 2.69 -23.31 -39.94
N GLU A 316 2.05 -24.42 -39.54
CA GLU A 316 1.73 -24.76 -38.13
C GLU A 316 2.95 -24.76 -37.19
N GLU A 317 4.10 -25.22 -37.67
CA GLU A 317 5.34 -25.32 -36.88
C GLU A 317 5.97 -23.95 -36.57
N ASN A 318 5.83 -22.99 -37.49
CA ASN A 318 6.27 -21.60 -37.28
C ASN A 318 5.24 -20.80 -36.47
N ARG A 319 3.96 -21.17 -36.54
CA ARG A 319 2.83 -20.42 -35.94
C ARG A 319 2.98 -20.22 -34.44
N LYS A 320 3.46 -21.23 -33.70
CA LYS A 320 3.61 -21.12 -32.23
C LYS A 320 4.66 -20.10 -31.82
N GLN A 321 5.83 -20.13 -32.46
CA GLN A 321 6.90 -19.19 -32.15
C GLN A 321 6.53 -17.78 -32.60
N ILE A 322 5.94 -17.65 -33.79
CA ILE A 322 5.42 -16.39 -34.31
C ILE A 322 4.36 -15.80 -33.37
N GLN A 323 3.43 -16.61 -32.86
CA GLN A 323 2.40 -16.17 -31.92
C GLN A 323 3.02 -15.64 -30.61
N ILE A 324 4.02 -16.33 -30.06
CA ILE A 324 4.72 -15.91 -28.83
C ILE A 324 5.44 -14.58 -29.04
N ASP A 325 6.25 -14.47 -30.10
CA ASP A 325 7.02 -13.26 -30.38
C ASP A 325 6.10 -12.09 -30.70
N PHE A 326 5.05 -12.32 -31.50
CA PHE A 326 4.07 -11.30 -31.84
C PHE A 326 3.29 -10.81 -30.62
N GLN A 327 2.81 -11.73 -29.76
CA GLN A 327 2.14 -11.36 -28.51
C GLN A 327 3.08 -10.57 -27.59
N ARG A 328 4.34 -10.99 -27.44
CA ARG A 328 5.34 -10.26 -26.63
C ARG A 328 5.50 -8.83 -27.13
N ASP A 329 5.64 -8.65 -28.44
CA ASP A 329 5.91 -7.34 -29.01
C ASP A 329 4.66 -6.44 -28.89
N LEU A 330 3.46 -6.97 -29.16
CA LEU A 330 2.19 -6.24 -28.93
C LEU A 330 2.01 -5.86 -27.46
N LYS A 331 2.34 -6.76 -26.53
CA LYS A 331 2.34 -6.47 -25.10
C LYS A 331 3.32 -5.35 -24.75
N SER A 332 4.53 -5.38 -25.32
CA SER A 332 5.51 -4.32 -25.10
C SER A 332 5.06 -2.97 -25.66
N LEU A 333 4.30 -2.95 -26.76
CA LEU A 333 3.69 -1.75 -27.30
C LEU A 333 2.59 -1.24 -26.36
N CYS A 334 1.66 -2.11 -25.95
CA CYS A 334 0.59 -1.75 -25.04
C CYS A 334 1.13 -1.24 -23.69
N ASN A 335 2.17 -1.85 -23.12
CA ASN A 335 2.80 -1.36 -21.90
C ASN A 335 3.24 0.11 -22.03
N LYS A 336 3.80 0.51 -23.18
CA LYS A 336 4.23 1.90 -23.41
C LYS A 336 3.05 2.87 -23.48
N ILE A 337 1.91 2.41 -23.99
CA ILE A 337 0.68 3.22 -24.08
C ILE A 337 -0.05 3.26 -22.73
N ASP A 338 -0.06 2.14 -21.99
CA ASP A 338 -0.69 1.98 -20.67
C ASP A 338 0.08 2.72 -19.57
N ASP A 339 1.41 2.79 -19.66
CA ASP A 339 2.23 3.59 -18.75
C ASP A 339 1.76 5.06 -18.71
N ASP A 340 1.25 5.55 -19.85
CA ASP A 340 0.80 6.91 -20.08
C ASP A 340 -0.73 7.08 -19.97
N THR A 341 -1.52 6.01 -20.16
CA THR A 341 -2.98 6.11 -20.38
C THR A 341 -3.71 4.96 -19.66
N ASP A 342 -4.59 5.26 -18.69
CA ASP A 342 -5.36 4.23 -17.94
C ASP A 342 -6.47 3.55 -18.80
N TYR A 343 -6.33 3.55 -20.12
CA TYR A 343 -7.33 3.07 -21.08
C TYR A 343 -7.17 1.57 -21.35
N ALA A 344 -8.28 0.87 -21.55
CA ALA A 344 -8.25 -0.51 -22.03
C ALA A 344 -7.86 -0.54 -23.52
N ILE A 345 -6.77 -1.24 -23.84
CA ILE A 345 -6.20 -1.29 -25.20
C ILE A 345 -6.59 -2.59 -25.90
N THR A 346 -7.12 -2.46 -27.11
CA THR A 346 -7.39 -3.57 -28.04
C THR A 346 -6.64 -3.32 -29.34
N ILE A 347 -6.03 -4.36 -29.89
CA ILE A 347 -5.32 -4.30 -31.17
C ILE A 347 -5.91 -5.30 -32.15
N ASP A 348 -6.29 -4.83 -33.33
CA ASP A 348 -6.77 -5.65 -34.43
C ASP A 348 -5.78 -5.58 -35.60
N VAL A 349 -5.48 -6.73 -36.20
CA VAL A 349 -4.43 -6.85 -37.21
C VAL A 349 -5.04 -7.29 -38.53
N TYR A 350 -4.70 -6.57 -39.60
CA TYR A 350 -5.23 -6.78 -40.94
C TYR A 350 -4.11 -6.87 -41.98
N THR A 351 -4.40 -7.47 -43.13
CA THR A 351 -3.58 -7.27 -44.33
C THR A 351 -3.87 -5.91 -44.95
N PHE A 352 -2.84 -5.19 -45.41
CA PHE A 352 -2.99 -3.86 -46.01
C PHE A 352 -3.81 -3.88 -47.31
N ASN A 353 -3.51 -4.80 -48.23
CA ASN A 353 -4.13 -4.80 -49.57
C ASN A 353 -5.56 -5.38 -49.61
N SER A 354 -5.90 -6.31 -48.72
CA SER A 354 -7.18 -7.04 -48.74
C SER A 354 -8.01 -6.85 -47.48
N SER A 355 -7.53 -6.06 -46.50
CA SER A 355 -8.17 -5.83 -45.20
C SER A 355 -8.64 -7.12 -44.53
N THR A 356 -7.92 -8.22 -44.76
CA THR A 356 -8.25 -9.53 -44.22
C THR A 356 -7.84 -9.55 -42.77
N TYR A 357 -8.79 -9.87 -41.89
CA TYR A 357 -8.57 -9.91 -40.45
C TYR A 357 -7.71 -11.11 -40.06
N LEU A 358 -6.59 -10.86 -39.38
CA LEU A 358 -5.56 -11.85 -39.06
C LEU A 358 -5.55 -12.23 -37.57
N ALA A 359 -5.66 -11.23 -36.69
CA ALA A 359 -5.55 -11.43 -35.25
C ALA A 359 -6.21 -10.30 -34.46
N SER A 360 -6.54 -10.62 -33.21
CA SER A 360 -6.94 -9.67 -32.17
C SER A 360 -6.09 -9.87 -30.94
N TYR A 361 -5.69 -8.79 -30.30
CA TYR A 361 -4.99 -8.79 -29.02
C TYR A 361 -5.73 -7.91 -28.02
N ASP A 362 -6.07 -8.48 -26.87
CA ASP A 362 -6.65 -7.77 -25.73
C ASP A 362 -5.58 -7.65 -24.64
N TYR A 363 -5.17 -6.40 -24.37
CA TYR A 363 -4.07 -6.13 -23.45
C TYR A 363 -4.39 -6.52 -22.00
N LYS A 364 -5.62 -6.26 -21.56
CA LYS A 364 -6.05 -6.49 -20.18
C LYS A 364 -6.04 -7.97 -19.81
N SER A 365 -6.43 -8.82 -20.75
CA SER A 365 -6.43 -10.27 -20.60
C SER A 365 -5.12 -10.93 -21.05
N ASP A 366 -4.19 -10.16 -21.63
CA ASP A 366 -2.97 -10.65 -22.27
C ASP A 366 -3.27 -11.83 -23.21
N SER A 367 -4.28 -11.66 -24.07
CA SER A 367 -4.78 -12.73 -24.93
C SER A 367 -4.67 -12.35 -26.41
N LEU A 368 -3.96 -13.20 -27.16
CA LEU A 368 -3.83 -13.11 -28.61
C LEU A 368 -4.71 -14.19 -29.26
N SER A 369 -5.76 -13.77 -29.98
CA SER A 369 -6.59 -14.64 -30.80
C SER A 369 -6.18 -14.54 -32.25
N LEU A 370 -5.85 -15.67 -32.86
CA LEU A 370 -5.59 -15.78 -34.30
C LEU A 370 -6.90 -16.12 -35.04
N LYS A 371 -7.02 -15.72 -36.30
CA LYS A 371 -8.19 -16.01 -37.15
C LYS A 371 -7.88 -16.92 -38.32
#